data_AF-A0A522L6S3-F1
#
_entry.id   AF-A0A522L6S3-F1
#
_cell.length_a   1.000
_cell.length_b   1.000
_cell.length_c   1.000
_cell.angle_alpha   90.00
_cell.angle_beta   90.00
_cell.angle_gamma   90.00
#
_symmetry.space_group_name_H-M   'P 1'
#
loop_
_entity.id
_entity.type
_entity.pdbx_description
1 polymer ?
#
loop_
_entity_poly.entity_id
_entity_poly.type
_entity_poly.pdbx_seq_one_letter_code
_entity_poly.pdbx_strand_id
1 'polypeptide(L)'
;MNALSVMTQGAPGRIPAQAGIGLRFPHHRPVAETRPDVAWFEVHTENYMGGGIVPATLDAIRRDYPISLHGVGLSLGSADGLDTTHLERLREVVDRVEPGLISEHLSWSVTGGVYLADLLPLPLTPQALAVVCQHVDQVQTHLKRRILVENPSTYLQFRHSSIP
;
A
#
# COMPACT_ATOMS: atom_id res chain seq x y z
N MET A 1 14.76 29.38 -27.92
CA MET A 1 15.04 29.83 -26.54
C MET A 1 14.39 28.83 -25.61
N ASN A 2 15.20 28.07 -24.88
CA ASN A 2 14.78 26.96 -24.01
C ASN A 2 13.89 27.45 -22.86
N ALA A 3 12.67 26.94 -22.79
CA ALA A 3 11.95 26.88 -21.53
C ALA A 3 12.61 25.80 -20.69
N LEU A 4 13.50 26.22 -19.79
CA LEU A 4 14.01 25.38 -18.71
C LEU A 4 12.80 24.86 -17.92
N SER A 5 12.49 23.57 -18.10
CA SER A 5 11.62 22.83 -17.21
C SER A 5 12.29 22.85 -15.83
N VAL A 6 11.77 23.70 -14.95
CA VAL A 6 12.13 23.69 -13.55
C VAL A 6 11.58 22.37 -13.01
N MET A 7 12.42 21.35 -12.97
CA MET A 7 12.16 20.17 -12.16
C MET A 7 12.00 20.66 -10.73
N THR A 8 10.77 20.83 -10.28
CA THR A 8 10.46 20.93 -8.86
C THR A 8 10.85 19.59 -8.27
N GLN A 9 12.09 19.48 -7.80
CA GLN A 9 12.54 18.43 -6.90
C GLN A 9 11.73 18.59 -5.61
N GLY A 10 10.51 18.03 -5.62
CA GLY A 10 9.68 17.94 -4.44
C GLY A 10 10.37 17.01 -3.45
N ALA A 11 10.52 17.46 -2.21
CA ALA A 11 11.06 16.64 -1.14
C ALA A 11 10.42 15.23 -1.15
N PRO A 12 11.20 14.16 -0.90
CA PRO A 12 10.66 12.83 -0.79
C PRO A 12 9.66 12.83 0.38
N GLY A 13 8.36 12.78 0.09
CA GLY A 13 7.35 12.58 1.15
C GLY A 13 5.93 12.99 0.87
N ARG A 14 5.63 13.76 -0.19
CA ARG A 14 4.24 14.11 -0.52
C ARG A 14 3.88 13.72 -1.95
N ILE A 15 2.79 12.99 -2.10
CA ILE A 15 2.24 12.66 -3.42
C ILE A 15 1.55 13.91 -4.00
N PRO A 16 1.95 14.39 -5.19
CA PRO A 16 1.32 15.53 -5.84
C PRO A 16 -0.09 15.17 -6.35
N ALA A 17 -0.97 16.18 -6.45
CA ALA A 17 -2.30 16.02 -7.04
C ALA A 17 -2.22 15.96 -8.59
N GLN A 18 -1.54 14.94 -9.10
CA GLN A 18 -1.30 14.66 -10.51
C GLN A 18 -1.46 13.16 -10.75
N ALA A 19 -1.61 12.74 -12.00
CA ALA A 19 -1.69 11.32 -12.33
C ALA A 19 -0.38 10.60 -11.98
N GLY A 20 -0.51 9.46 -11.30
CA GLY A 20 0.59 8.54 -11.00
C GLY A 20 0.53 7.28 -11.86
N ILE A 21 1.58 6.47 -11.78
CA ILE A 21 1.66 5.18 -12.50
C ILE A 21 1.94 4.04 -11.51
N GLY A 22 1.27 2.91 -11.72
CA GLY A 22 1.62 1.66 -11.04
C GLY A 22 2.98 1.13 -11.53
N LEU A 23 3.97 1.10 -10.65
CA LEU A 23 5.30 0.58 -10.95
C LEU A 23 5.28 -0.95 -10.81
N ARG A 24 5.58 -1.64 -11.91
CA ARG A 24 5.66 -3.11 -12.01
C ARG A 24 7.10 -3.51 -12.37
N PHE A 25 7.48 -4.76 -12.13
CA PHE A 25 8.87 -5.21 -12.37
C PHE A 25 9.43 -4.89 -13.76
N PRO A 26 8.67 -5.03 -14.87
CA PRO A 26 9.18 -4.64 -16.19
C PRO A 26 9.50 -3.14 -16.33
N HIS A 27 8.93 -2.28 -15.48
CA HIS A 27 9.14 -0.83 -15.50
C HIS A 27 10.42 -0.41 -14.78
N HIS A 28 10.95 -1.25 -13.87
CA HIS A 28 12.07 -0.89 -12.99
C HIS A 28 13.30 -0.37 -13.72
N ARG A 29 13.82 -1.16 -14.66
CA ARG A 29 15.02 -0.79 -15.43
C ARG A 29 14.78 0.47 -16.26
N PRO A 30 13.73 0.56 -17.11
CA PRO A 30 13.44 1.78 -17.86
C PRO A 30 13.31 3.03 -16.97
N VAL A 31 12.61 2.94 -15.84
CA VAL A 31 12.44 4.09 -14.92
C VAL A 31 13.77 4.50 -14.30
N ALA A 32 14.56 3.53 -13.83
CA ALA A 32 15.87 3.81 -13.21
C ALA A 32 16.88 4.41 -14.20
N GLU A 33 16.85 3.99 -15.47
CA GLU A 33 17.80 4.44 -16.50
C GLU A 33 17.39 5.77 -17.15
N THR A 34 16.09 5.94 -17.43
CA THR A 34 15.62 7.05 -18.28
C THR A 34 14.96 8.18 -17.51
N ARG A 35 14.55 7.94 -16.26
CA ARG A 35 13.83 8.90 -15.41
C ARG A 35 12.70 9.62 -16.17
N PRO A 36 11.66 8.88 -16.60
CA PRO A 36 10.56 9.47 -17.37
C PRO A 36 9.84 10.56 -16.58
N ASP A 37 9.20 11.48 -17.29
CA ASP A 37 8.38 12.54 -16.70
C ASP A 37 7.07 11.96 -16.13
N VAL A 38 7.15 11.47 -14.90
CA VAL A 38 6.04 10.86 -14.14
C VAL A 38 5.98 11.52 -12.78
N ALA A 39 4.78 11.92 -12.34
CA ALA A 39 4.64 12.69 -11.11
C ALA A 39 4.91 11.88 -9.83
N TRP A 40 4.54 10.60 -9.81
CA TRP A 40 4.77 9.66 -8.70
C TRP A 40 4.44 8.22 -9.10
N PHE A 41 4.93 7.26 -8.32
CA PHE A 41 4.67 5.84 -8.52
C PHE A 41 3.95 5.20 -7.35
N GLU A 42 3.11 4.21 -7.66
CA GLU A 42 2.54 3.28 -6.67
C GLU A 42 3.14 1.88 -6.82
N VAL A 43 3.38 1.22 -5.70
CA VAL A 43 3.90 -0.14 -5.66
C VAL A 43 3.10 -1.01 -4.69
N HIS A 44 3.04 -2.33 -4.96
CA HIS A 44 2.58 -3.27 -3.96
C HIS A 44 3.67 -3.47 -2.90
N THR A 45 3.34 -3.23 -1.63
CA THR A 45 4.33 -3.18 -0.54
C THR A 45 5.08 -4.51 -0.38
N GLU A 46 4.36 -5.62 -0.49
CA GLU A 46 4.83 -6.99 -0.28
C GLU A 46 5.94 -7.39 -1.24
N ASN A 47 5.94 -6.82 -2.46
CA ASN A 47 6.98 -7.06 -3.45
C ASN A 47 8.35 -6.51 -3.04
N TYR A 48 8.40 -5.63 -2.03
CA TYR A 48 9.62 -4.95 -1.58
C TYR A 48 9.93 -5.23 -0.11
N MET A 49 9.26 -6.21 0.50
CA MET A 49 9.65 -6.74 1.80
C MET A 49 10.95 -7.55 1.68
N GLY A 50 11.74 -7.59 2.76
CA GLY A 50 13.03 -8.26 2.78
C GLY A 50 14.15 -7.46 2.09
N GLY A 51 15.16 -8.16 1.60
CA GLY A 51 16.35 -7.57 0.99
C GLY A 51 16.63 -8.04 -0.43
N GLY A 52 17.66 -7.47 -1.06
CA GLY A 52 18.13 -7.85 -2.39
C GLY A 52 17.88 -6.79 -3.46
N ILE A 53 17.95 -7.22 -4.73
CA ILE A 53 17.96 -6.32 -5.89
C ILE A 53 16.66 -5.53 -6.01
N VAL A 54 15.51 -6.15 -5.73
CA VAL A 54 14.20 -5.52 -5.89
C VAL A 54 14.00 -4.36 -4.89
N PRO A 55 14.16 -4.54 -3.57
CA PRO A 55 14.18 -3.42 -2.62
C PRO A 55 15.18 -2.32 -2.98
N ALA A 56 16.42 -2.69 -3.35
CA ALA A 56 17.46 -1.72 -3.71
C ALA A 56 17.11 -0.91 -4.97
N THR A 57 16.40 -1.52 -5.92
CA THR A 57 15.91 -0.83 -7.13
C THR A 57 14.82 0.19 -6.78
N LEU A 58 13.91 -0.15 -5.87
CA LEU A 58 12.93 0.81 -5.37
C LEU A 58 13.61 1.96 -4.62
N ASP A 59 14.64 1.69 -3.82
CA ASP A 59 15.41 2.74 -3.14
C ASP A 59 16.07 3.69 -4.14
N ALA A 60 16.54 3.17 -5.28
CA ALA A 60 17.06 4.00 -6.36
C ALA A 60 15.99 4.89 -6.99
N ILE A 61 14.82 4.34 -7.32
CA ILE A 61 13.70 5.09 -7.90
C ILE A 61 13.14 6.11 -6.90
N ARG A 62 13.05 5.76 -5.62
CA ARG A 62 12.52 6.60 -4.55
C ARG A 62 13.27 7.91 -4.36
N ARG A 63 14.56 7.95 -4.70
CA ARG A 63 15.39 9.16 -4.68
C ARG A 63 14.87 10.24 -5.63
N ASP A 64 14.31 9.82 -6.76
CA ASP A 64 13.87 10.71 -7.83
C ASP A 64 12.34 10.91 -7.83
N TYR A 65 11.57 9.97 -7.27
CA TYR A 65 10.10 9.98 -7.32
C TYR A 65 9.44 9.80 -5.94
N PRO A 66 8.32 10.51 -5.66
CA PRO A 66 7.42 10.15 -4.58
C PRO A 66 6.84 8.74 -4.79
N ILE A 67 6.75 7.97 -3.71
CA ILE A 67 6.23 6.59 -3.72
C ILE A 67 4.99 6.48 -2.83
N SER A 68 3.94 5.86 -3.36
CA SER A 68 2.80 5.33 -2.61
C SER A 68 3.00 3.82 -2.38
N LEU A 69 2.84 3.38 -1.13
CA LEU A 69 2.81 1.96 -0.78
C LEU A 69 1.36 1.48 -0.70
N HIS A 70 1.03 0.44 -1.45
CA HIS A 70 -0.28 -0.17 -1.45
C HIS A 70 -0.15 -1.62 -0.99
N GLY A 71 -0.71 -1.98 0.16
CA GLY A 71 -0.68 -3.33 0.71
C GLY A 71 -1.77 -4.23 0.12
N VAL A 72 -1.45 -5.52 0.00
CA VAL A 72 -2.39 -6.56 -0.45
C VAL A 72 -2.48 -7.73 0.55
N GLY A 73 -1.66 -7.72 1.60
CA GLY A 73 -1.43 -8.88 2.47
C GLY A 73 -1.87 -8.72 3.91
N LEU A 74 -2.20 -7.51 4.37
CA LEU A 74 -2.46 -7.27 5.79
C LEU A 74 -3.81 -7.82 6.26
N SER A 75 -4.78 -7.93 5.36
CA SER A 75 -6.10 -8.51 5.62
C SER A 75 -6.85 -7.81 6.77
N LEU A 76 -7.08 -6.50 6.64
CA LEU A 76 -7.71 -5.66 7.68
C LEU A 76 -9.04 -6.19 8.23
N GLY A 77 -9.78 -6.97 7.45
CA GLY A 77 -11.04 -7.59 7.83
C GLY A 77 -10.94 -8.99 8.44
N SER A 78 -9.73 -9.52 8.66
CA SER A 78 -9.55 -10.86 9.23
C SER A 78 -10.19 -10.98 10.62
N ALA A 79 -10.93 -12.07 10.89
CA ALA A 79 -11.44 -12.34 12.23
C ALA A 79 -10.35 -12.89 13.19
N ASP A 80 -9.23 -13.40 12.65
CA ASP A 80 -8.16 -14.05 13.40
C ASP A 80 -7.12 -13.04 13.96
N GLY A 81 -7.34 -11.74 13.72
CA GLY A 81 -6.38 -10.68 14.04
C GLY A 81 -5.37 -10.42 12.91
N LEU A 82 -4.50 -9.42 13.12
CA LEU A 82 -3.39 -9.11 12.21
C LEU A 82 -2.16 -9.99 12.48
N ASP A 83 -1.48 -10.42 11.42
CA ASP A 83 -0.15 -11.04 11.52
C ASP A 83 0.89 -9.99 11.92
N THR A 84 1.36 -10.07 13.17
CA THR A 84 2.38 -9.18 13.72
C THR A 84 3.72 -9.26 12.98
N THR A 85 4.09 -10.43 12.45
CA THR A 85 5.32 -10.59 11.65
C THR A 85 5.19 -9.90 10.30
N HIS A 86 4.01 -9.97 9.68
CA HIS A 86 3.72 -9.19 8.48
C HIS A 86 3.72 -7.68 8.77
N LEU A 87 3.13 -7.26 9.89
CA LEU A 87 3.09 -5.86 10.29
C LEU A 87 4.48 -5.27 10.54
N GLU A 88 5.43 -6.04 11.08
CA GLU A 88 6.81 -5.60 11.22
C GLU A 88 7.54 -5.49 9.87
N ARG A 89 7.34 -6.46 8.97
CA ARG A 89 7.89 -6.34 7.60
C ARG A 89 7.33 -5.13 6.87
N LEU A 90 6.05 -4.80 7.06
CA LEU A 90 5.44 -3.57 6.54
C LEU A 90 6.16 -2.34 7.10
N ARG A 91 6.37 -2.30 8.42
CA ARG A 91 7.11 -1.21 9.09
C ARG A 91 8.52 -1.03 8.52
N GLU A 92 9.26 -2.10 8.32
CA GLU A 92 10.62 -2.04 7.73
C GLU A 92 10.62 -1.39 6.34
N VAL A 93 9.66 -1.75 5.48
CA VAL A 93 9.52 -1.12 4.15
C VAL A 93 9.10 0.34 4.30
N VAL A 94 8.19 0.63 5.21
CA VAL A 94 7.68 1.98 5.52
C VAL A 94 8.77 2.93 5.99
N ASP A 95 9.66 2.46 6.87
CA ASP A 95 10.77 3.22 7.44
C ASP A 95 11.87 3.43 6.40
N ARG A 96 12.12 2.43 5.52
CA ARG A 96 13.11 2.53 4.45
C ARG A 96 12.67 3.40 3.28
N VAL A 97 11.42 3.24 2.82
CA VAL A 97 10.91 3.92 1.61
C VAL A 97 10.42 5.33 1.93
N GLU A 98 10.05 5.61 3.17
CA GLU A 98 9.44 6.89 3.59
C GLU A 98 8.35 7.36 2.61
N PRO A 99 7.31 6.53 2.35
CA PRO A 99 6.34 6.81 1.31
C PRO A 99 5.44 7.99 1.67
N GLY A 100 4.91 8.64 0.63
CA GLY A 100 3.96 9.75 0.83
C GLY A 100 2.54 9.29 1.15
N LEU A 101 2.18 8.07 0.75
CA LEU A 101 0.90 7.43 1.05
C LEU A 101 1.12 5.96 1.41
N ILE A 102 0.25 5.45 2.28
CA ILE A 102 0.11 4.03 2.57
C ILE A 102 -1.38 3.70 2.47
N SER A 103 -1.73 2.68 1.70
CA SER A 103 -3.11 2.21 1.58
C SER A 103 -3.20 0.69 1.74
N GLU A 104 -4.36 0.20 2.17
CA GLU A 104 -4.70 -1.22 2.28
C GLU A 104 -6.18 -1.43 1.91
N HIS A 105 -6.59 -2.68 1.70
CA HIS A 105 -7.95 -3.01 1.29
C HIS A 105 -8.89 -3.22 2.47
N LEU A 106 -10.14 -2.79 2.29
CA LEU A 106 -11.27 -3.23 3.12
C LEU A 106 -11.70 -4.65 2.73
N SER A 107 -10.87 -5.64 3.05
CA SER A 107 -11.12 -7.05 2.75
C SER A 107 -10.48 -7.96 3.80
N TRP A 108 -10.75 -9.25 3.69
CA TRP A 108 -9.92 -10.28 4.31
C TRP A 108 -9.32 -11.19 3.24
N SER A 109 -8.12 -11.70 3.49
CA SER A 109 -7.39 -12.61 2.61
C SER A 109 -6.63 -13.68 3.38
N VAL A 110 -6.65 -13.62 4.72
CA VAL A 110 -5.99 -14.60 5.59
C VAL A 110 -7.00 -15.15 6.59
N THR A 111 -7.03 -16.48 6.73
CA THR A 111 -7.75 -17.16 7.83
C THR A 111 -7.10 -18.50 8.14
N GLY A 112 -7.02 -18.87 9.43
CA GLY A 112 -6.43 -20.14 9.85
C GLY A 112 -4.97 -20.33 9.40
N GLY A 113 -4.23 -19.23 9.23
CA GLY A 113 -2.85 -19.23 8.71
C GLY A 113 -2.73 -19.48 7.20
N VAL A 114 -3.85 -19.55 6.47
CA VAL A 114 -3.87 -19.72 5.01
C VAL A 114 -4.07 -18.35 4.36
N TYR A 115 -3.17 -18.00 3.43
CA TYR A 115 -3.33 -16.85 2.55
C TYR A 115 -4.13 -17.24 1.31
N LEU A 116 -5.13 -16.43 0.98
CA LEU A 116 -5.98 -16.53 -0.18
C LEU A 116 -5.59 -15.39 -1.13
N ALA A 117 -5.30 -15.74 -2.38
CA ALA A 117 -4.92 -14.78 -3.41
C ALA A 117 -6.12 -13.98 -3.94
N ASP A 118 -7.03 -13.59 -3.05
CA ASP A 118 -8.27 -12.88 -3.35
C ASP A 118 -8.62 -11.90 -2.22
N LEU A 119 -9.35 -10.84 -2.56
CA LEU A 119 -9.82 -9.81 -1.62
C LEU A 119 -11.26 -10.15 -1.24
N LEU A 120 -11.41 -10.98 -0.21
CA LEU A 120 -12.70 -11.54 0.12
C LEU A 120 -13.59 -10.49 0.81
N PRO A 121 -14.88 -10.44 0.44
CA PRO A 121 -15.79 -9.44 0.96
C PRO A 121 -16.10 -9.67 2.43
N LEU A 122 -16.36 -8.58 3.13
CA LEU A 122 -16.75 -8.57 4.54
C LEU A 122 -18.28 -8.57 4.67
N PRO A 123 -18.84 -9.24 5.70
CA PRO A 123 -20.22 -8.98 6.08
C PRO A 123 -20.31 -7.56 6.63
N LEU A 124 -21.15 -6.72 6.03
CA LEU A 124 -21.30 -5.31 6.42
C LEU A 124 -22.15 -5.24 7.71
N THR A 125 -21.49 -5.47 8.83
CA THR A 125 -22.09 -5.54 10.17
C THR A 125 -21.33 -4.66 11.15
N PRO A 126 -21.96 -4.18 12.24
CA PRO A 126 -21.26 -3.44 13.28
C PRO A 126 -20.06 -4.20 13.88
N GLN A 127 -20.16 -5.53 13.96
CA GLN A 127 -19.09 -6.40 14.47
C GLN A 127 -17.87 -6.40 13.53
N ALA A 128 -18.09 -6.61 12.23
CA ALA A 128 -17.01 -6.56 11.25
C ALA A 128 -16.40 -5.15 11.14
N LEU A 129 -17.22 -4.10 11.22
CA LEU A 129 -16.75 -2.73 11.28
C LEU A 129 -15.84 -2.50 12.50
N ALA A 130 -16.23 -2.99 13.68
CA ALA A 130 -15.40 -2.86 14.88
C ALA A 130 -14.02 -3.54 14.73
N VAL A 131 -13.98 -4.73 14.11
CA VAL A 131 -12.72 -5.44 13.80
C VAL A 131 -11.84 -4.60 12.88
N VAL A 132 -12.39 -4.11 11.76
CA VAL A 132 -11.64 -3.26 10.82
C VAL A 132 -11.14 -2.00 11.50
N CYS A 133 -11.97 -1.32 12.30
CA CYS A 133 -11.55 -0.13 13.04
C CYS A 133 -10.40 -0.42 14.01
N GLN A 134 -10.47 -1.53 14.74
CA GLN A 134 -9.39 -1.96 15.64
C GLN A 134 -8.10 -2.23 14.87
N HIS A 135 -8.18 -2.91 13.72
CA HIS A 135 -7.01 -3.19 12.89
C HIS A 135 -6.42 -1.93 12.26
N VAL A 136 -7.25 -1.02 11.76
CA VAL A 136 -6.78 0.29 11.27
C VAL A 136 -6.05 1.04 12.40
N ASP A 137 -6.60 1.06 13.62
CA ASP A 137 -5.94 1.69 14.76
C ASP A 137 -4.62 1.03 15.13
N GLN A 138 -4.56 -0.31 15.15
CA GLN A 138 -3.34 -1.06 15.41
C GLN A 138 -2.26 -0.74 14.37
N VAL A 139 -2.60 -0.72 13.09
CA VAL A 139 -1.65 -0.43 12.00
C VAL A 139 -1.16 1.01 12.07
N GLN A 140 -2.06 1.97 12.26
CA GLN A 140 -1.67 3.39 12.38
C GLN A 140 -0.82 3.64 13.63
N THR A 141 -1.12 3.00 14.74
CA THR A 141 -0.32 3.07 15.98
C THR A 141 1.07 2.48 15.74
N HIS A 142 1.15 1.33 15.07
CA HIS A 142 2.42 0.66 14.77
C HIS A 142 3.31 1.50 13.84
N LEU A 143 2.74 1.98 12.75
CA LEU A 143 3.43 2.77 11.74
C LEU A 143 3.62 4.24 12.14
N LYS A 144 2.91 4.71 13.18
CA LYS A 144 2.84 6.11 13.61
C LYS A 144 2.42 7.07 12.48
N ARG A 145 1.59 6.59 11.55
CA ARG A 145 1.12 7.34 10.39
C ARG A 145 -0.33 6.96 10.08
N ARG A 146 -1.05 7.90 9.46
CA ARG A 146 -2.39 7.62 8.92
C ARG A 146 -2.26 6.77 7.66
N ILE A 147 -3.11 5.76 7.54
CA ILE A 147 -3.25 4.95 6.32
C ILE A 147 -4.53 5.36 5.57
N LEU A 148 -4.60 4.99 4.30
CA LEU A 148 -5.80 5.03 3.48
C LEU A 148 -6.42 3.63 3.44
N VAL A 149 -7.74 3.56 3.29
CA VAL A 149 -8.47 2.32 3.12
C VAL A 149 -9.14 2.35 1.76
N GLU A 150 -8.77 1.41 0.89
CA GLU A 150 -9.42 1.20 -0.39
C GLU A 150 -10.72 0.41 -0.19
N ASN A 151 -11.78 0.85 -0.85
CA ASN A 151 -13.04 0.12 -0.95
C ASN A 151 -13.00 -0.77 -2.21
N PRO A 152 -12.77 -2.10 -2.09
CA PRO A 152 -12.74 -2.97 -3.25
C PRO A 152 -14.14 -3.21 -3.82
N SER A 153 -14.20 -3.65 -5.08
CA SER A 153 -15.46 -4.14 -5.64
C SER A 153 -15.93 -5.37 -4.88
N THR A 154 -17.20 -5.38 -4.45
CA THR A 154 -17.80 -6.57 -3.84
C THR A 154 -18.59 -7.37 -4.86
N TYR A 155 -18.34 -8.68 -4.94
CA TYR A 155 -19.01 -9.59 -5.87
C TYR A 155 -20.12 -10.42 -5.19
N LEU A 156 -20.30 -10.30 -3.87
CA LEU A 156 -21.42 -10.87 -3.13
C LEU A 156 -21.77 -10.02 -1.91
N GLN A 157 -22.98 -10.21 -1.38
CA GLN A 157 -23.42 -9.60 -0.13
C GLN A 157 -23.91 -10.69 0.83
N PHE A 158 -23.47 -10.62 2.08
CA PHE A 158 -23.91 -11.53 3.12
C PHE A 158 -25.36 -11.20 3.54
N ARG A 159 -26.19 -12.23 3.73
CA ARG A 159 -27.61 -12.07 4.12
C ARG A 159 -27.82 -11.35 5.45
N HIS A 160 -26.82 -11.39 6.33
CA HIS A 160 -26.85 -10.78 7.66
C HIS A 160 -26.14 -9.43 7.71
N SER A 161 -25.72 -8.87 6.55
CA SER A 161 -25.27 -7.49 6.46
C SER A 161 -26.41 -6.55 6.88
N SER A 162 -26.12 -5.65 7.80
CA SER A 162 -27.07 -4.68 8.37
C SER A 162 -26.64 -3.23 8.17
N ILE A 163 -25.39 -3.01 7.74
CA ILE A 163 -24.88 -1.72 7.30
C ILE A 163 -25.14 -1.61 5.79
N PRO A 164 -25.64 -0.45 5.29
CA PRO A 164 -25.90 -0.20 3.88
C PRO A 164 -24.68 -0.34 2.97
#